data_AF-A0A969M8D9-F1
#
_entry.id   AF-A0A969M8D9-F1
#
_cell.length_a   1.000
_cell.length_b   1.000
_cell.length_c   1.000
_cell.angle_alpha   90.00
_cell.angle_beta   90.00
_cell.angle_gamma   90.00
#
_symmetry.space_group_name_H-M   'P 1'
#
loop_
_entity.id
_entity.type
_entity.pdbx_description
1 polymer ?
#
loop_
_entity_poly.entity_id
_entity_poly.type
_entity_poly.pdbx_seq_one_letter_code
_entity_poly.pdbx_strand_id
1 'polypeptide(L)'
;MVKTLDDLKIDVVEVQQWLQDISATRGLDGLNDGFDEAAAAAARFAEHQIEAVKLSEQLSSVADMEEFNKNLAAVAAAFDPYYQVGQKMAHAYVDEGPAGGNRMMPEFDAAAERMTSSLEHLYEDTNSIKEN
;
A
#
# COMPACT_ATOMS: atom_id res chain seq x y z
N MET A 1 -15.62 1.11 -9.02
CA MET A 1 -14.98 -0.12 -8.54
C MET A 1 -13.61 -0.30 -9.16
N VAL A 2 -13.48 -0.69 -10.43
CA VAL A 2 -12.16 -0.93 -11.07
C VAL A 2 -11.19 0.24 -10.90
N LYS A 3 -11.63 1.47 -11.21
CA LYS A 3 -10.81 2.67 -11.02
C LYS A 3 -10.32 2.81 -9.57
N THR A 4 -11.23 2.70 -8.60
CA THR A 4 -10.92 2.79 -7.16
C THR A 4 -9.89 1.75 -6.71
N LEU A 5 -9.92 0.54 -7.28
CA LEU A 5 -8.93 -0.51 -7.01
C LEU A 5 -7.57 -0.21 -7.67
N ASP A 6 -7.58 0.35 -8.87
CA ASP A 6 -6.38 0.86 -9.53
C ASP A 6 -5.75 2.01 -8.72
N ASP A 7 -6.57 2.91 -8.19
CA ASP A 7 -6.10 4.00 -7.34
C ASP A 7 -5.48 3.45 -6.02
N LEU A 8 -6.11 2.45 -5.36
CA LEU A 8 -5.54 1.77 -4.19
C LEU A 8 -4.15 1.19 -4.47
N LYS A 9 -3.98 0.54 -5.63
CA LYS A 9 -2.70 -0.02 -6.03
C LYS A 9 -1.67 1.09 -6.27
N ILE A 10 -2.07 2.19 -6.91
CA ILE A 10 -1.20 3.34 -7.14
C ILE A 10 -0.74 3.93 -5.81
N ASP A 11 -1.64 4.13 -4.83
CA ASP A 11 -1.27 4.69 -3.53
C ASP A 11 -0.22 3.83 -2.81
N VAL A 12 -0.36 2.50 -2.85
CA VAL A 12 0.62 1.56 -2.26
C VAL A 12 1.99 1.70 -2.94
N VAL A 13 2.01 1.84 -4.27
CA VAL A 13 3.23 2.06 -5.05
C VAL A 13 3.86 3.41 -4.72
N GLU A 14 3.07 4.47 -4.59
CA GLU A 14 3.57 5.81 -4.25
C GLU A 14 4.15 5.86 -2.84
N VAL A 15 3.53 5.19 -1.86
CA VAL A 15 4.12 5.00 -0.52
C VAL A 15 5.50 4.37 -0.63
N GLN A 16 5.64 3.30 -1.41
CA GLN A 16 6.93 2.66 -1.62
C GLN A 16 7.94 3.61 -2.26
N GLN A 17 7.52 4.28 -3.34
CA GLN A 17 8.40 5.15 -4.10
C GLN A 17 8.99 6.24 -3.21
N TRP A 18 8.14 6.96 -2.47
CA TRP A 18 8.60 8.08 -1.66
C TRP A 18 9.47 7.68 -0.48
N LEU A 19 9.17 6.55 0.17
CA LEU A 19 10.00 6.01 1.25
C LEU A 19 11.36 5.53 0.75
N GLN A 20 11.44 4.98 -0.46
CA GLN A 20 12.69 4.55 -1.08
C GLN A 20 13.49 5.75 -1.60
N ASP A 21 12.82 6.75 -2.16
CA ASP A 21 13.45 7.97 -2.65
C ASP A 21 14.12 8.72 -1.49
N ILE A 22 13.42 8.94 -0.38
CA ILE A 22 14.05 9.58 0.79
C ILE A 22 15.12 8.70 1.44
N SER A 23 15.02 7.37 1.32
CA SER A 23 16.09 6.46 1.75
C SER A 23 17.36 6.66 0.90
N ALA A 24 17.20 6.86 -0.40
CA ALA A 24 18.31 7.06 -1.34
C ALA A 24 18.94 8.46 -1.21
N THR A 25 18.12 9.50 -1.07
CA THR A 25 18.58 10.90 -0.98
C THR A 25 18.99 11.28 0.43
N ARG A 26 18.48 10.57 1.44
CA ARG A 26 18.65 10.84 2.87
C ARG A 26 18.19 12.23 3.28
N GLY A 27 17.26 12.83 2.53
CA GLY A 27 16.80 14.19 2.78
C GLY A 27 17.85 15.29 2.48
N LEU A 28 18.96 14.94 1.83
CA LEU A 28 20.04 15.88 1.51
C LEU A 28 19.67 16.77 0.34
N ASP A 29 20.35 17.91 0.22
CA ASP A 29 20.23 18.85 -0.90
C ASP A 29 18.79 19.37 -1.16
N GLY A 30 17.95 19.37 -0.12
CA GLY A 30 16.56 19.82 -0.19
C GLY A 30 15.56 18.75 -0.63
N LEU A 31 15.95 17.47 -0.62
CA LEU A 31 15.12 16.32 -1.04
C LEU A 31 14.44 15.63 0.16
N ASN A 32 13.87 16.42 1.09
CA ASN A 32 13.35 15.96 2.38
C ASN A 32 11.82 15.77 2.43
N ASP A 33 11.17 15.75 1.27
CA ASP A 33 9.72 15.67 1.08
C ASP A 33 9.17 14.24 1.08
N GLY A 34 10.01 13.21 0.89
CA GLY A 34 9.52 11.84 0.73
C GLY A 34 8.70 11.29 1.91
N PHE A 35 8.89 11.75 3.15
CA PHE A 35 7.97 11.37 4.24
C PHE A 35 6.60 12.02 4.13
N ASP A 36 6.55 13.29 3.71
CA ASP A 36 5.29 14.03 3.55
C ASP A 36 4.50 13.48 2.37
N GLU A 37 5.18 13.17 1.26
CA GLU A 37 4.55 12.57 0.08
C GLU A 37 4.09 11.13 0.32
N ALA A 38 4.87 10.32 1.06
CA ALA A 38 4.42 9.00 1.49
C ALA A 38 3.18 9.09 2.42
N ALA A 39 3.12 10.09 3.30
CA ALA A 39 1.95 10.33 4.15
C ALA A 39 0.73 10.77 3.33
N ALA A 40 0.92 11.60 2.31
CA ALA A 40 -0.15 12.00 1.39
C ALA A 40 -0.69 10.79 0.61
N ALA A 41 0.17 9.90 0.13
CA ALA A 41 -0.22 8.64 -0.51
C ALA A 41 -0.96 7.71 0.46
N ALA A 42 -0.49 7.58 1.71
CA ALA A 42 -1.18 6.80 2.73
C ALA A 42 -2.57 7.34 3.08
N ALA A 43 -2.74 8.67 3.08
CA ALA A 43 -4.04 9.30 3.26
C ALA A 43 -4.99 8.98 2.10
N ARG A 44 -4.51 9.06 0.84
CA ARG A 44 -5.29 8.65 -0.34
C ARG A 44 -5.67 7.18 -0.30
N PHE A 45 -4.76 6.30 0.12
CA PHE A 45 -5.07 4.88 0.31
C PHE A 45 -6.26 4.69 1.26
N ALA A 46 -6.28 5.39 2.40
CA ALA A 46 -7.39 5.31 3.35
C ALA A 46 -8.71 5.81 2.74
N GLU A 47 -8.67 6.88 1.94
CA GLU A 47 -9.83 7.41 1.23
C GLU A 47 -10.38 6.40 0.20
N HIS A 48 -9.51 5.86 -0.66
CA HIS A 48 -9.89 4.88 -1.67
C HIS A 48 -10.34 3.55 -1.05
N GLN A 49 -9.78 3.16 0.10
CA GLN A 49 -10.23 1.99 0.85
C GLN A 49 -11.68 2.17 1.33
N ILE A 50 -12.01 3.33 1.89
CA ILE A 50 -13.38 3.66 2.30
C ILE A 50 -14.32 3.67 1.09
N GLU A 51 -13.88 4.22 -0.04
CA GLU A 51 -14.66 4.22 -1.27
C GLU A 51 -14.92 2.81 -1.79
N ALA A 52 -13.88 1.94 -1.82
CA ALA A 52 -14.00 0.55 -2.25
C ALA A 52 -15.01 -0.22 -1.39
N VAL A 53 -14.98 -0.03 -0.06
CA VAL A 53 -15.97 -0.64 0.85
C VAL A 53 -17.38 -0.17 0.51
N LYS A 54 -17.61 1.14 0.35
CA LYS A 54 -18.94 1.68 -0.01
C LYS A 54 -19.45 1.12 -1.34
N LEU A 55 -18.58 1.02 -2.33
CA LEU A 55 -18.94 0.45 -3.64
C LEU A 55 -19.25 -1.04 -3.53
N SER A 56 -18.54 -1.76 -2.67
CA SER A 56 -18.78 -3.19 -2.45
C SER A 56 -20.14 -3.47 -1.80
N GLU A 57 -20.56 -2.62 -0.85
CA GLU A 57 -21.87 -2.70 -0.21
C GLU A 57 -23.02 -2.49 -1.21
N GLN A 58 -22.85 -1.56 -2.16
CA GLN A 58 -23.80 -1.31 -3.24
C GLN A 58 -23.94 -2.50 -4.20
N LEU A 59 -22.93 -3.36 -4.27
CA LEU A 59 -22.89 -4.53 -5.12
C LEU A 59 -23.19 -5.83 -4.37
N SER A 60 -23.59 -5.77 -3.10
CA SER A 60 -23.76 -6.93 -2.21
C SER A 60 -24.71 -8.04 -2.72
N SER A 61 -25.57 -7.77 -3.71
CA SER A 61 -26.42 -8.77 -4.36
C SER A 61 -25.75 -9.53 -5.51
N VAL A 62 -24.55 -9.13 -5.92
CA VAL A 62 -23.74 -9.80 -6.96
C VAL A 62 -23.06 -11.02 -6.34
N ALA A 63 -22.95 -12.10 -7.11
CA ALA A 63 -22.21 -13.29 -6.69
C ALA A 63 -20.74 -12.95 -6.35
N ASP A 64 -20.11 -13.76 -5.51
CA ASP A 64 -18.68 -13.68 -5.17
C ASP A 64 -18.23 -12.41 -4.40
N MET A 65 -19.16 -11.53 -4.02
CA MET A 65 -18.87 -10.33 -3.22
C MET A 65 -18.41 -10.64 -1.79
N GLU A 66 -18.73 -11.81 -1.24
CA GLU A 66 -18.26 -12.21 0.10
C GLU A 66 -16.73 -12.38 0.12
N GLU A 67 -16.16 -13.08 -0.86
CA GLU A 67 -14.72 -13.27 -0.97
C GLU A 67 -14.01 -11.95 -1.31
N PHE A 68 -14.59 -11.16 -2.23
CA PHE A 68 -14.10 -9.80 -2.53
C PHE A 68 -14.00 -8.94 -1.27
N ASN A 69 -15.03 -8.91 -0.43
CA ASN A 69 -15.04 -8.12 0.80
C ASN A 69 -13.99 -8.61 1.81
N LYS A 70 -13.77 -9.92 1.87
CA LYS A 70 -12.73 -10.52 2.70
C LYS A 70 -11.32 -10.12 2.22
N ASN A 71 -11.06 -10.15 0.92
CA ASN A 71 -9.77 -9.75 0.36
C ASN A 71 -9.56 -8.22 0.43
N LEU A 72 -10.63 -7.42 0.30
CA LEU A 72 -10.58 -5.97 0.52
C LEU A 72 -10.23 -5.63 1.97
N ALA A 73 -10.73 -6.40 2.95
CA ALA A 73 -10.34 -6.24 4.35
C ALA A 73 -8.88 -6.68 4.60
N ALA A 74 -8.40 -7.72 3.90
CA ALA A 74 -7.01 -8.17 3.98
C ALA A 74 -6.03 -7.10 3.46
N VAL A 75 -6.38 -6.41 2.37
CA VAL A 75 -5.62 -5.25 1.85
C VAL A 75 -5.48 -4.16 2.92
N ALA A 76 -6.57 -3.77 3.58
CA ALA A 76 -6.50 -2.79 4.67
C ALA A 76 -5.63 -3.26 5.84
N ALA A 77 -5.75 -4.54 6.24
CA ALA A 77 -4.98 -5.10 7.34
C ALA A 77 -3.47 -5.23 7.04
N ALA A 78 -3.10 -5.43 5.77
CA ALA A 78 -1.71 -5.52 5.34
C ALA A 78 -1.03 -4.15 5.25
N PHE A 79 -1.79 -3.07 5.03
CA PHE A 79 -1.26 -1.73 4.79
C PHE A 79 -0.54 -1.14 6.00
N ASP A 80 -1.13 -1.21 7.19
CA ASP A 80 -0.55 -0.60 8.40
C ASP A 80 0.87 -1.13 8.72
N PRO A 81 1.11 -2.46 8.76
CA PRO A 81 2.46 -3.00 8.92
C PRO A 81 3.41 -2.59 7.80
N TYR A 82 2.95 -2.61 6.55
CA TYR A 82 3.73 -2.23 5.38
C TYR A 82 4.23 -0.78 5.49
N TYR A 83 3.33 0.15 5.77
CA TYR A 83 3.67 1.56 5.89
C TYR A 83 4.60 1.83 7.08
N GLN A 84 4.29 1.26 8.26
CA GLN A 84 5.12 1.47 9.46
C GLN A 84 6.54 0.91 9.33
N VAL A 85 6.69 -0.28 8.74
CA VAL A 85 8.01 -0.87 8.50
C VAL A 85 8.77 -0.04 7.46
N GLY A 86 8.11 0.41 6.39
CA GLY A 86 8.71 1.30 5.40
C GLY A 86 9.20 2.62 5.99
N GLN A 87 8.41 3.26 6.87
CA GLN A 87 8.83 4.46 7.59
C GLN A 87 10.07 4.20 8.46
N LYS A 88 10.09 3.11 9.23
CA LYS A 88 11.25 2.75 10.07
C LYS A 88 12.51 2.51 9.23
N MET A 89 12.37 1.81 8.10
CA MET A 89 13.45 1.58 7.16
C MET A 89 13.99 2.91 6.60
N ALA A 90 13.11 3.79 6.14
CA ALA A 90 13.49 5.09 5.61
C ALA A 90 14.19 5.97 6.65
N HIS A 91 13.70 6.02 7.89
CA HIS A 91 14.39 6.68 8.99
C HIS A 91 15.79 6.09 9.22
N ALA A 92 15.93 4.76 9.21
CA ALA A 92 17.25 4.13 9.37
C ALA A 92 18.22 4.49 8.22
N TYR A 93 17.74 4.65 6.97
CA TYR A 93 18.59 5.15 5.88
C TYR A 93 18.99 6.62 6.06
N VAL A 94 18.07 7.47 6.52
CA VAL A 94 18.37 8.88 6.82
C VAL A 94 19.42 8.97 7.93
N ASP A 95 19.16 8.33 9.06
CA ASP A 95 19.95 8.48 10.30
C ASP A 95 21.28 7.72 10.27
N GLU A 96 21.27 6.47 9.79
CA GLU A 96 22.42 5.56 9.85
C GLU A 96 23.04 5.27 8.48
N GLY A 97 22.44 5.79 7.40
CA GLY A 97 22.85 5.46 6.04
C GLY A 97 22.57 4.00 5.67
N PRO A 98 23.23 3.48 4.63
CA PRO A 98 23.00 2.13 4.14
C PRO A 98 23.18 1.04 5.20
N ALA A 99 24.06 1.25 6.18
CA ALA A 99 24.30 0.27 7.23
C ALA A 99 23.07 0.00 8.11
N GLY A 100 22.28 1.03 8.44
CA GLY A 100 21.03 0.87 9.20
C GLY A 100 19.88 0.43 8.31
N GLY A 101 19.66 1.14 7.21
CA GLY A 101 18.58 0.83 6.26
C GLY A 101 18.63 -0.60 5.73
N ASN A 102 19.80 -1.10 5.31
CA ASN A 102 19.93 -2.45 4.77
C ASN A 102 19.58 -3.56 5.79
N ARG A 103 19.67 -3.29 7.11
CA ARG A 103 19.24 -4.26 8.14
C ARG A 103 17.73 -4.42 8.19
N MET A 104 16.99 -3.37 7.81
CA MET A 104 15.53 -3.34 7.81
C MET A 104 14.93 -3.92 6.53
N MET A 105 15.70 -3.97 5.43
CA MET A 105 15.23 -4.46 4.12
C MET A 105 14.49 -5.81 4.18
N PRO A 106 14.99 -6.86 4.86
CA PRO A 106 14.26 -8.14 4.91
C PRO A 106 12.88 -8.05 5.58
N GLU A 107 12.73 -7.19 6.59
CA GLU A 107 11.44 -6.96 7.25
C GLU A 107 10.49 -6.20 6.31
N PHE A 108 11.02 -5.19 5.61
CA PHE A 108 10.27 -4.42 4.63
C PHE A 108 9.83 -5.27 3.44
N ASP A 109 10.72 -6.08 2.88
CA ASP A 109 10.43 -6.99 1.76
C ASP A 109 9.28 -7.96 2.13
N ALA A 110 9.31 -8.52 3.33
CA ALA A 110 8.23 -9.40 3.81
C ALA A 110 6.89 -8.66 3.99
N ALA A 111 6.92 -7.39 4.39
CA ALA A 111 5.70 -6.58 4.50
C ALA A 111 5.16 -6.18 3.12
N ALA A 112 6.03 -5.80 2.18
CA ALA A 112 5.69 -5.46 0.81
C ALA A 112 5.14 -6.66 0.02
N GLU A 113 5.69 -7.85 0.23
CA GLU A 113 5.18 -9.10 -0.36
C GLU A 113 3.74 -9.37 0.11
N ARG A 114 3.47 -9.30 1.42
CA ARG A 114 2.11 -9.47 1.96
C ARG A 114 1.11 -8.46 1.41
N MET A 115 1.53 -7.19 1.30
CA MET A 115 0.70 -6.13 0.72
C MET A 115 0.39 -6.43 -0.75
N THR A 116 1.40 -6.81 -1.52
CA THR A 116 1.27 -7.14 -2.94
C THR A 116 0.36 -8.35 -3.15
N SER A 117 0.57 -9.44 -2.43
CA SER A 117 -0.28 -10.63 -2.54
C SER A 117 -1.74 -10.36 -2.15
N SER A 118 -1.97 -9.47 -1.17
CA SER A 118 -3.33 -9.08 -0.79
C SER A 118 -4.02 -8.30 -1.91
N LEU A 119 -3.30 -7.41 -2.60
CA LEU A 119 -3.80 -6.70 -3.79
C LEU A 119 -4.07 -7.68 -4.94
N GLU A 120 -3.16 -8.62 -5.20
CA GLU A 120 -3.32 -9.62 -6.27
C GLU A 120 -4.61 -10.43 -6.11
N HIS A 121 -4.88 -10.98 -4.92
CA HIS A 121 -6.13 -11.71 -4.65
C HIS A 121 -7.37 -10.83 -4.88
N LEU A 122 -7.35 -9.56 -4.43
CA LEU A 122 -8.46 -8.63 -4.64
C LEU A 122 -8.71 -8.34 -6.14
N TYR A 123 -7.65 -8.28 -6.94
CA TYR A 123 -7.76 -8.11 -8.39
C TYR A 123 -8.30 -9.36 -9.09
N GLU A 124 -7.93 -10.56 -8.63
CA GLU A 124 -8.47 -11.82 -9.13
C GLU A 124 -9.99 -11.91 -8.90
N ASP A 125 -10.47 -11.51 -7.72
CA ASP A 125 -11.90 -11.43 -7.42
C ASP A 125 -12.62 -10.44 -8.35
N THR A 126 -11.99 -9.28 -8.58
CA THR A 126 -12.55 -8.24 -9.46
C THR A 126 -12.73 -8.73 -10.89
N ASN A 127 -11.82 -9.56 -11.39
CA ASN A 127 -11.93 -10.14 -12.73
C ASN A 127 -13.02 -11.22 -12.76
N SER A 128 -13.11 -12.06 -11.74
CA SER A 128 -14.16 -13.07 -11.60
C SER A 128 -15.56 -12.44 -11.59
N ILE A 129 -15.74 -11.33 -10.87
CA ILE A 129 -17.01 -10.57 -10.82
C ILE A 129 -17.38 -9.99 -12.19
N LYS A 130 -16.42 -9.60 -13.04
CA LYS A 130 -16.69 -9.05 -14.38
C LYS A 130 -17.11 -10.10 -15.41
N GLU A 131 -16.70 -11.35 -15.20
CA GLU A 131 -16.96 -12.47 -16.13
C GLU A 131 -18.34 -13.12 -15.90
N ASN A 132 -18.99 -12.82 -14.77
CA ASN A 132 -20.32 -13.27 -14.38
C ASN A 132 -21.42 -12.24 -14.68
#